data_AF-A0A914G6S9-F1
#
_entry.id   AF-A0A914G6S9-F1
#
_cell.length_a   1.000
_cell.length_b   1.000
_cell.length_c   1.000
_cell.angle_alpha   90.00
_cell.angle_beta   90.00
_cell.angle_gamma   90.00
#
_symmetry.space_group_name_H-M   'P 1'
#
loop_
_entity.id
_entity.type
_entity.pdbx_description
1 polymer ?
#
loop_
_entity_poly.entity_id
_entity_poly.type
_entity_poly.pdbx_seq_one_letter_code
_entity_poly.pdbx_strand_id
1 'polypeptide(L)'
;MDISYPPYLGYRCDGEFDCGETVNGKIDESDEEECVKQIQCPPGMAKCGETSHCIPLWLFCNGKRDCPNGADEHDKCGQSISNSSTSTTNKKCKYGAVWTQNDGIQCYCAEGMIPNGDDCVNENECDRPLFGQAPVCAQ
;
A
#
# COMPACT_ATOMS: atom_id res chain seq x y z
N MET A 1 -11.87 13.13 35.11
CA MET A 1 -11.48 13.81 33.85
C MET A 1 -10.91 12.72 32.99
N ASP A 2 -11.81 12.07 32.24
CA ASP A 2 -11.49 11.04 31.27
C ASP A 2 -10.66 11.65 30.15
N ILE A 3 -9.43 11.18 30.02
CA ILE A 3 -8.63 11.47 28.84
C ILE A 3 -8.70 10.20 27.98
N SER A 4 -9.74 10.14 27.14
CA SER A 4 -9.83 9.18 26.05
C SER A 4 -8.82 9.58 24.96
N TYR A 5 -7.64 8.97 24.97
CA TYR A 5 -6.81 8.86 23.77
C TYR A 5 -7.22 7.58 23.03
N PRO A 6 -7.42 7.61 21.68
CA PRO A 6 -7.73 6.42 20.91
C PRO A 6 -6.57 5.41 21.01
N PRO A 7 -6.82 4.11 20.82
CA PRO A 7 -5.79 3.08 20.93
C PRO A 7 -4.68 3.43 19.94
N TYR A 8 -3.48 3.69 20.45
CA TYR A 8 -2.30 3.89 19.61
C TYR A 8 -2.12 2.61 18.79
N LEU A 9 -2.45 2.74 17.51
CA LEU A 9 -2.09 1.84 16.44
C LEU A 9 -0.56 1.82 16.39
N GLY A 10 0.05 0.90 17.15
CA GLY A 10 1.44 0.57 16.95
C GLY A 10 1.57 -0.37 15.76
N TYR A 11 2.59 -0.19 14.94
CA TYR A 11 2.75 -0.86 13.67
C TYR A 11 4.18 -1.28 13.42
N ARG A 12 4.34 -2.53 12.99
CA ARG A 12 5.62 -3.00 12.51
C ARG A 12 6.03 -2.27 11.22
N CYS A 13 7.23 -1.73 11.18
CA CYS A 13 7.86 -1.07 10.03
C CYS A 13 7.16 0.22 9.57
N ASP A 14 6.69 1.04 10.51
CA ASP A 14 6.06 2.33 10.22
C ASP A 14 6.96 3.54 10.51
N GLY A 15 8.13 3.31 11.09
CA GLY A 15 9.12 4.33 11.42
C GLY A 15 8.96 4.98 12.79
N GLU A 16 7.99 4.55 13.59
CA GLU A 16 7.87 4.85 15.01
C GLU A 16 8.42 3.67 15.85
N PHE A 17 8.72 3.90 17.13
CA PHE A 17 9.08 2.82 18.06
C PHE A 17 7.90 2.52 18.97
N ASP A 18 7.04 1.62 18.54
CA ASP A 18 5.77 1.31 19.19
C ASP A 18 5.89 0.32 20.35
N CYS A 19 7.05 -0.34 20.49
CA CYS A 19 7.30 -1.31 21.54
C CYS A 19 7.64 -0.69 22.92
N GLY A 20 7.83 0.63 22.99
CA GLY A 20 8.04 1.35 24.25
C GLY A 20 9.38 1.03 24.93
N GLU A 21 9.47 1.22 26.26
CA GLU A 21 10.71 0.96 27.03
C GLU A 21 10.71 -0.44 27.67
N THR A 22 11.80 -1.19 27.50
CA THR A 22 12.09 -2.43 28.23
C THR A 22 12.24 -2.19 29.73
N VAL A 23 12.16 -3.26 30.53
CA VAL A 23 12.34 -3.19 32.01
C VAL A 23 13.70 -2.63 32.45
N ASN A 24 14.66 -2.55 31.53
CA ASN A 24 15.99 -1.99 31.74
C ASN A 24 16.12 -0.52 31.29
N GLY A 25 15.02 0.12 30.86
CA GLY A 25 15.00 1.50 30.36
C GLY A 25 15.61 1.67 28.97
N LYS A 26 15.74 0.58 28.19
CA LYS A 26 16.11 0.66 26.76
C LYS A 26 14.82 0.71 25.93
N ILE A 27 14.72 1.63 24.98
CA ILE A 27 13.65 1.61 23.97
C ILE A 27 13.76 0.30 23.18
N ASP A 28 12.65 -0.42 23.06
CA ASP A 28 12.51 -1.58 22.21
C ASP A 28 12.22 -1.11 20.78
N GLU A 29 13.15 -1.40 19.87
CA GLU A 29 13.12 -1.03 18.45
C GLU A 29 12.76 -2.24 17.56
N SER A 30 12.34 -3.35 18.16
CA SER A 30 12.16 -4.65 17.49
C SER A 30 11.03 -4.68 16.46
N ASP A 31 10.06 -3.78 16.59
CA ASP A 31 9.03 -3.53 15.60
C ASP A 31 9.58 -2.89 14.31
N GLU A 32 10.76 -2.26 14.39
CA GLU A 32 11.49 -1.69 13.25
C GLU A 32 12.71 -2.55 12.85
N GLU A 33 13.04 -3.60 13.60
CA GLU A 33 14.10 -4.53 13.26
C GLU A 33 13.66 -5.55 12.18
N GLU A 34 14.55 -5.86 11.25
CA GLU A 34 14.32 -6.79 10.14
C GLU A 34 13.12 -6.41 9.23
N CYS A 35 12.94 -5.12 8.95
CA CYS A 35 12.05 -4.60 7.90
C CYS A 35 12.58 -4.89 6.49
N VAL A 36 12.82 -6.17 6.21
CA VAL A 36 13.33 -6.66 4.93
C VAL A 36 12.14 -7.15 4.10
N LYS A 37 11.69 -6.29 3.16
CA LYS A 37 10.98 -6.67 1.91
C LYS A 37 9.50 -7.08 1.94
N GLN A 38 8.68 -6.70 2.91
CA GLN A 38 7.22 -6.95 2.81
C GLN A 38 6.39 -5.71 3.15
N ILE A 39 6.73 -4.55 2.58
CA ILE A 39 5.79 -3.43 2.57
C ILE A 39 4.66 -3.82 1.63
N GLN A 40 3.55 -4.21 2.23
CA GLN A 40 2.32 -4.57 1.56
C GLN A 40 1.51 -3.28 1.47
N CYS A 41 1.43 -2.71 0.27
CA CYS A 41 0.69 -1.48 0.07
C CYS A 41 -0.81 -1.72 0.32
N PRO A 42 -1.54 -0.72 0.85
CA PRO A 42 -2.99 -0.81 0.99
C PRO A 42 -3.68 -1.13 -0.34
N PRO A 43 -4.88 -1.73 -0.33
CA PRO A 43 -5.68 -1.90 -1.54
C PRO A 43 -5.83 -0.58 -2.30
N GLY A 44 -5.64 -0.60 -3.62
CA GLY A 44 -5.67 0.62 -4.44
C GLY A 44 -4.36 1.40 -4.47
N MET A 45 -3.33 0.96 -3.75
CA MET A 45 -1.97 1.49 -3.80
C MET A 45 -0.98 0.43 -4.25
N ALA A 46 0.10 0.85 -4.89
CA ALA A 46 1.20 -0.02 -5.29
C ALA A 46 2.55 0.59 -4.95
N LYS A 47 3.52 -0.31 -4.77
CA LYS A 47 4.88 0.03 -4.38
C LYS A 47 5.64 0.65 -5.57
N CYS A 48 6.38 1.71 -5.30
CA CYS A 48 7.28 2.38 -6.24
C CYS A 48 8.52 1.52 -6.52
N GLY A 49 8.35 0.45 -7.31
CA GLY A 49 9.39 -0.52 -7.62
C GLY A 49 9.91 -1.24 -6.36
N GLU A 50 11.22 -1.17 -6.12
CA GLU A 50 11.84 -1.77 -4.94
C GLU A 50 11.81 -0.88 -3.68
N THR A 51 11.33 0.37 -3.77
CA THR A 51 11.35 1.34 -2.66
C THR A 51 10.22 1.13 -1.66
N SER A 52 10.39 1.56 -0.41
CA SER A 52 9.34 1.50 0.62
C SER A 52 8.13 2.41 0.39
N HIS A 53 8.09 3.17 -0.70
CA HIS A 53 7.00 4.10 -0.98
C HIS A 53 5.85 3.42 -1.70
N CYS A 54 4.64 3.61 -1.18
CA CYS A 54 3.39 3.25 -1.84
C CYS A 54 2.71 4.50 -2.38
N ILE A 55 2.24 4.46 -3.63
CA ILE A 55 1.41 5.51 -4.21
C ILE A 55 0.12 4.91 -4.78
N PRO A 56 -0.97 5.68 -4.91
CA PRO A 56 -2.19 5.22 -5.54
C PRO A 56 -2.00 4.68 -6.96
N LEU A 57 -2.70 3.60 -7.31
CA LEU A 57 -2.64 2.97 -8.63
C LEU A 57 -3.03 3.93 -9.77
N TRP A 58 -3.91 4.91 -9.52
CA TRP A 58 -4.33 5.90 -10.52
C TRP A 58 -3.24 6.94 -10.84
N LEU A 59 -2.17 7.00 -10.05
CA LEU A 59 -0.99 7.80 -10.36
C LEU A 59 0.03 7.05 -11.24
N PHE A 60 -0.06 5.73 -11.34
CA PHE A 60 0.80 4.99 -12.26
C PHE A 60 0.41 5.31 -13.70
N CYS A 61 1.40 5.54 -14.56
CA CYS A 61 1.21 5.82 -15.98
C CYS A 61 0.30 7.03 -16.27
N ASN A 62 0.31 8.04 -15.40
CA ASN A 62 -0.46 9.28 -15.57
C ASN A 62 0.31 10.36 -16.35
N GLY A 63 1.57 10.08 -16.74
CA GLY A 63 2.46 11.00 -17.44
C GLY A 63 3.24 11.96 -16.53
N LYS A 64 3.20 11.75 -15.22
CA LYS A 64 3.94 12.52 -14.20
C LYS A 64 4.73 11.58 -13.33
N ARG A 65 5.91 12.05 -12.90
CA ARG A 65 6.74 11.31 -11.96
C ARG A 65 6.24 11.56 -10.53
N ASP A 66 5.43 10.64 -10.02
CA ASP A 66 4.92 10.63 -8.65
C ASP A 66 5.76 9.74 -7.73
N CYS A 67 6.39 8.67 -8.24
CA CYS A 67 7.37 7.92 -7.46
C CYS A 67 8.73 8.66 -7.38
N PRO A 68 9.46 8.56 -6.25
CA PRO A 68 10.77 9.20 -6.09
C PRO A 68 11.83 8.67 -7.07
N ASN A 69 11.72 7.40 -7.47
CA ASN A 69 12.54 6.76 -8.49
C ASN A 69 11.93 6.82 -9.90
N GLY A 70 10.71 7.36 -10.04
CA GLY A 70 9.94 7.36 -11.29
C GLY A 70 9.54 5.99 -11.82
N ALA A 71 9.44 4.98 -10.94
CA ALA A 71 9.04 3.63 -11.32
C ALA A 71 7.56 3.53 -11.75
N ASP A 72 6.75 4.53 -11.41
CA ASP A 72 5.35 4.70 -11.82
C ASP A 72 5.17 5.03 -13.31
N GLU A 73 6.18 5.65 -13.92
CA GLU A 73 6.22 6.00 -15.35
C GLU A 73 7.19 5.10 -16.11
N HIS A 74 7.06 3.79 -15.91
CA HIS A 74 7.93 2.81 -16.55
C HIS A 74 7.61 2.64 -18.04
N ASP A 75 8.55 2.05 -18.81
CA ASP A 75 8.43 1.85 -20.26
C ASP A 75 7.15 1.10 -20.71
N LYS A 76 6.60 0.24 -19.85
CA LYS A 76 5.35 -0.50 -20.14
C LYS A 76 4.06 0.34 -20.03
N CYS A 77 4.10 1.61 -19.61
CA CYS A 77 2.92 2.46 -19.42
C CYS A 77 2.17 2.78 -20.73
N GLY A 78 2.83 2.65 -21.88
CA GLY A 78 2.22 2.82 -23.21
C GLY A 78 1.60 1.54 -23.78
N GLN A 79 1.71 0.41 -23.09
CA GLN A 79 1.02 -0.81 -23.53
C GLN A 79 -0.45 -0.64 -23.17
N SER A 80 -1.31 -0.56 -24.17
CA SER A 80 -2.74 -0.45 -23.97
C SER A 80 -3.27 -1.69 -23.24
N ILE A 81 -3.28 -1.65 -21.91
CA ILE A 81 -3.97 -2.58 -21.02
C ILE A 81 -5.48 -2.27 -21.02
N SER A 82 -5.98 -1.68 -22.11
CA SER A 82 -7.37 -1.25 -22.22
C SER A 82 -8.34 -2.43 -22.26
N ASN A 83 -7.87 -3.66 -22.51
CA ASN A 83 -8.66 -4.89 -22.51
C ASN A 83 -7.79 -6.14 -22.32
N SER A 84 -6.74 -6.11 -21.48
CA SER A 84 -5.86 -7.28 -21.36
C SER A 84 -6.55 -8.38 -20.56
N SER A 85 -7.20 -9.24 -21.34
CA SER A 85 -7.82 -10.49 -21.01
C SER A 85 -6.77 -11.47 -20.49
N THR A 86 -6.23 -11.29 -19.28
CA THR A 86 -5.49 -12.36 -18.62
C THR A 86 -6.48 -13.23 -17.84
N SER A 87 -7.07 -14.18 -18.59
CA SER A 87 -7.84 -15.36 -18.17
C SER A 87 -9.38 -15.27 -18.21
N THR A 88 -9.92 -15.73 -19.34
CA THR A 88 -11.19 -16.49 -19.50
C THR A 88 -12.52 -15.84 -19.08
N THR A 89 -12.55 -14.61 -18.59
CA THR A 89 -13.79 -13.84 -18.36
C THR A 89 -13.61 -12.40 -18.82
N ASN A 90 -14.61 -11.83 -19.50
CA ASN A 90 -14.67 -10.42 -19.94
C ASN A 90 -14.64 -9.46 -18.72
N LYS A 91 -13.52 -9.33 -18.00
CA LYS A 91 -13.39 -8.39 -16.90
C LYS A 91 -12.86 -7.06 -17.42
N LYS A 92 -13.74 -6.06 -17.47
CA LYS A 92 -13.39 -4.68 -17.83
C LYS A 92 -13.37 -3.86 -16.55
N CYS A 93 -12.19 -3.41 -16.12
CA CYS A 93 -12.08 -2.50 -14.99
C CYS A 93 -12.92 -1.23 -15.25
N LYS A 94 -13.62 -0.74 -14.22
CA LYS A 94 -14.52 0.42 -14.32
C LYS A 94 -13.83 1.70 -14.80
N TYR A 95 -12.61 1.98 -14.33
CA TYR A 95 -11.81 3.14 -14.76
C TYR A 95 -10.69 2.75 -15.71
N GLY A 96 -9.88 1.77 -15.31
CA GLY A 96 -8.82 1.24 -16.14
C GLY A 96 -7.92 0.28 -15.37
N ALA A 97 -6.87 -0.19 -16.03
CA ALA A 97 -5.87 -1.05 -15.43
C ALA A 97 -4.47 -0.49 -15.67
N VAL A 98 -3.58 -0.66 -14.69
CA VAL A 98 -2.16 -0.30 -14.75
C VAL A 98 -1.32 -1.54 -14.51
N TRP A 99 -0.10 -1.55 -15.05
CA TRP A 99 0.87 -2.59 -14.75
C TRP A 99 1.72 -2.14 -13.57
N THR A 100 1.93 -3.04 -12.60
CA THR A 100 2.82 -2.81 -11.47
C THR A 100 3.93 -3.86 -11.50
N GLN A 101 5.14 -3.47 -11.08
CA GLN A 101 6.30 -4.37 -11.12
C GLN A 101 6.14 -5.58 -10.18
N ASN A 102 5.42 -5.40 -9.06
CA ASN A 102 5.30 -6.42 -8.02
C ASN A 102 4.02 -7.25 -8.15
N ASP A 103 2.89 -6.64 -8.53
CA ASP A 103 1.57 -7.28 -8.49
C ASP A 103 0.96 -7.51 -9.88
N GLY A 104 1.66 -7.12 -10.94
CA GLY A 104 1.18 -7.27 -12.32
C GLY A 104 0.06 -6.28 -12.66
N ILE A 105 -0.91 -6.73 -13.48
CA ILE A 105 -2.01 -5.87 -13.93
C ILE A 105 -3.03 -5.70 -12.81
N GLN A 106 -3.25 -4.46 -12.37
CA GLN A 106 -4.24 -4.11 -11.36
C GLN A 106 -5.24 -3.08 -11.88
N CYS A 107 -6.51 -3.26 -11.56
CA CYS A 107 -7.53 -2.25 -11.82
C CYS A 107 -7.31 -1.05 -10.88
N TYR A 108 -7.39 0.16 -11.41
CA TYR A 108 -7.40 1.38 -10.60
C TYR A 108 -8.81 1.98 -10.56
N CYS A 109 -9.02 2.87 -9.60
CA CYS A 109 -10.25 3.61 -9.38
C CYS A 109 -9.95 5.11 -9.35
N ALA A 110 -10.99 5.96 -9.35
CA ALA A 110 -10.78 7.39 -9.11
C ALA A 110 -10.29 7.66 -7.68
N GLU A 111 -9.82 8.90 -7.46
CA GLU A 111 -9.34 9.37 -6.16
C GLU A 111 -10.34 9.08 -5.04
N GLY A 112 -9.86 8.46 -3.95
CA GLY A 112 -10.68 8.08 -2.78
C GLY A 112 -11.47 6.77 -2.92
N MET A 113 -11.30 6.01 -4.01
CA MET A 113 -11.92 4.69 -4.17
C MET A 113 -10.88 3.58 -4.31
N ILE A 114 -11.24 2.39 -3.83
CA ILE A 114 -10.41 1.18 -3.93
C ILE A 114 -11.01 0.15 -4.89
N PRO A 115 -10.17 -0.62 -5.59
CA PRO A 115 -10.63 -1.68 -6.47
C PRO A 115 -11.14 -2.87 -5.65
N ASN A 116 -12.39 -3.26 -5.88
CA ASN A 116 -12.95 -4.52 -5.41
C ASN A 116 -13.21 -5.42 -6.63
N GLY A 117 -12.15 -6.08 -7.11
CA GLY A 117 -12.17 -6.79 -8.38
C GLY A 117 -12.23 -5.81 -9.56
N ASP A 118 -13.33 -5.82 -10.31
CA ASP A 118 -13.56 -4.95 -11.47
C ASP A 118 -14.39 -3.68 -11.17
N ASP A 119 -15.02 -3.61 -9.98
CA ASP A 119 -15.76 -2.42 -9.53
C ASP A 119 -14.93 -1.59 -8.53
N CYS A 120 -15.40 -0.36 -8.28
CA CYS A 120 -14.75 0.60 -7.41
C CYS A 120 -15.71 0.94 -6.29
N VAL A 121 -15.27 0.65 -5.07
CA VAL A 121 -16.03 0.93 -3.87
C VAL A 121 -15.39 2.10 -3.14
N ASN A 122 -16.23 2.87 -2.44
CA ASN A 122 -15.68 3.81 -1.46
C ASN A 122 -14.95 2.98 -0.42
N GLU A 123 -13.73 3.39 -0.17
CA GLU A 123 -13.01 2.88 0.97
C GLU A 123 -13.73 3.36 2.24
N ASN A 124 -14.00 2.44 3.16
CA ASN A 124 -14.23 2.86 4.52
C ASN A 124 -12.87 2.80 5.21
N GLU A 125 -12.21 3.94 5.35
CA GLU A 125 -10.86 4.03 5.92
C GLU A 125 -10.84 3.49 7.36
N CYS A 126 -11.99 3.49 8.03
CA CYS A 126 -12.19 2.90 9.36
C CYS A 126 -12.17 1.37 9.38
N ASP A 127 -12.45 0.71 8.24
CA ASP A 127 -12.43 -0.75 8.10
C ASP A 127 -11.13 -1.26 7.48
N ARG A 128 -10.18 -0.36 7.15
CA ARG A 128 -8.84 -0.80 6.74
C ARG A 128 -8.35 -1.76 7.81
N PRO A 129 -7.96 -3.01 7.46
CA PRO A 129 -7.01 -3.73 8.28
C PRO A 129 -5.89 -2.72 8.52
N LEU A 130 -5.66 -2.40 9.77
CA LEU A 130 -4.57 -1.54 10.20
C LEU A 130 -3.32 -2.21 9.63
N PHE A 131 -2.89 -1.80 8.43
CA PHE A 131 -1.85 -2.47 7.65
C PHE A 131 -0.50 -1.99 8.18
N GLY A 132 -0.26 -2.32 9.44
CA GLY A 132 1.02 -2.73 9.96
C GLY A 132 0.71 -3.99 10.76
N GLN A 133 1.57 -5.00 10.62
CA GLN A 133 1.46 -6.14 11.53
C GLN A 133 1.55 -5.61 12.95
N ALA A 134 0.86 -6.26 13.90
CA ALA A 134 1.03 -5.93 15.31
C ALA A 134 2.54 -5.86 15.62
N PRO A 135 3.00 -4.85 16.38
CA PRO A 135 4.41 -4.65 16.64
C PRO A 135 4.96 -5.90 17.31
N VAL A 136 6.09 -6.40 16.80
CA VAL A 136 6.75 -7.59 17.34
C VAL A 136 7.83 -7.09 18.30
N CYS A 137 7.49 -7.03 19.58
CA CYS A 137 8.37 -6.52 20.63
C CYS A 137 9.25 -7.63 21.21
N ALA A 138 10.57 -7.40 21.27
CA ALA A 138 11.50 -8.30 21.94
C ALA A 138 11.61 -7.90 23.41
N GLN A 139 10.85 -8.60 24.26
CA GLN A 139 10.86 -8.40 25.72
C GLN A 139 12.24 -8.61 26.36
#